data_AF-A0A316NTS7-F1
#
_entry.id   AF-A0A316NTS7-F1
#
_cell.length_a   1.000
_cell.length_b   1.000
_cell.length_c   1.000
_cell.angle_alpha   90.00
_cell.angle_beta   90.00
_cell.angle_gamma   90.00
#
_symmetry.space_group_name_H-M   'P 1'
#
loop_
_entity.id
_entity.type
_entity.pdbx_description
1 polymer ?
#
loop_
_entity_poly.entity_id
_entity_poly.type
_entity_poly.pdbx_seq_one_letter_code
_entity_poly.pdbx_strand_id
1 'polypeptide(L)' 'MNIEKLAKHLKEFTLDEIEMIVECDCKTEFEHLLNEGKIVFEQGLYKYIEISKEKTFEFYPKPIFRKAPPPP' A
#
# COMPACT_ATOMS: atom_id res chain seq x y z
N MET A 1 2.68 -4.66 21.12
CA MET A 1 1.91 -3.87 20.13
C MET A 1 2.13 -4.49 18.75
N ASN A 2 1.22 -4.34 17.78
CA ASN A 2 1.41 -4.95 16.45
C ASN A 2 2.04 -3.94 15.48
N ILE A 3 3.33 -4.11 15.15
CA ILE A 3 4.14 -3.17 14.35
C ILE A 3 3.58 -3.03 12.93
N GLU A 4 3.05 -4.11 12.35
CA GLU A 4 2.42 -4.09 11.03
C GLU A 4 1.25 -3.09 10.95
N LYS A 5 0.42 -3.03 11.99
CA LYS A 5 -0.70 -2.08 12.05
C LYS A 5 -0.24 -0.63 12.15
N LEU A 6 0.86 -0.41 12.86
CA LEU A 6 1.51 0.90 13.01
C LEU A 6 2.06 1.36 11.66
N ALA A 7 2.83 0.49 10.99
CA ALA A 7 3.38 0.76 9.68
C ALA A 7 2.29 1.08 8.64
N LYS A 8 1.19 0.32 8.67
CA LYS A 8 0.02 0.57 7.82
C LYS A 8 -0.63 1.93 8.10
N HIS A 9 -0.72 2.34 9.37
CA HIS A 9 -1.35 3.61 9.73
C HIS A 9 -0.50 4.82 9.32
N LEU A 10 0.82 4.71 9.52
CA LEU A 10 1.77 5.78 9.23
C LEU A 10 2.01 5.95 7.73
N LYS A 11 1.93 4.87 6.94
CA LYS A 11 2.25 4.80 5.50
C LYS A 11 3.71 5.08 5.16
N GLU A 12 4.31 6.12 5.73
CA GLU A 12 5.71 6.51 5.61
C GLU A 12 6.21 6.93 7.00
N PHE A 13 7.34 6.39 7.44
CA PHE A 13 7.87 6.65 8.79
C PHE A 13 9.34 6.24 8.92
N THR A 14 10.00 6.71 9.97
CA THR A 14 11.36 6.32 10.34
C THR A 14 11.37 5.21 11.39
N LEU A 15 12.49 4.49 11.48
CA LEU A 15 12.70 3.50 12.54
C LEU A 15 12.63 4.15 13.93
N ASP A 16 13.18 5.36 14.07
CA ASP A 16 13.20 6.14 15.31
C ASP A 16 11.78 6.48 15.80
N GLU A 17 10.90 6.93 14.90
CA GLU A 17 9.50 7.20 15.23
C GLU A 17 8.77 5.96 15.74
N ILE A 18 9.06 4.78 15.17
CA ILE A 18 8.46 3.54 15.63
C ILE A 18 9.06 3.13 16.97
N GLU A 19 10.38 3.12 17.11
CA GLU A 19 11.07 2.78 18.36
C GLU A 19 10.58 3.66 19.54
N MET A 20 10.29 4.94 19.29
CA MET A 20 9.73 5.85 20.28
C MET A 20 8.29 5.48 20.71
N ILE A 21 7.51 4.81 19.85
CA ILE A 21 6.13 4.37 20.15
C ILE A 21 6.10 3.00 20.80
N VAL A 22 6.93 2.06 20.33
CA VAL A 22 6.89 0.66 20.80
C VAL A 22 7.82 0.41 21.98
N GLU A 23 8.72 1.35 22.28
CA GLU A 23 9.73 1.26 23.35
C GLU A 23 10.48 -0.09 23.35
N CYS A 24 10.71 -0.67 22.17
CA CYS A 24 11.26 -2.01 21.98
C CYS A 24 12.01 -2.10 20.64
N ASP A 25 13.00 -3.01 20.55
CA ASP A 25 13.76 -3.25 19.33
C ASP A 25 12.85 -3.89 18.26
N CYS A 26 12.49 -3.08 17.27
CA CYS A 26 11.59 -3.49 16.18
C CYS A 26 12.37 -4.01 14.96
N LYS A 27 13.71 -4.05 14.99
CA LYS A 27 14.52 -4.32 13.79
C LYS A 27 14.18 -5.66 13.14
N THR A 28 14.05 -6.71 13.95
CA THR A 28 13.70 -8.05 13.47
C THR A 28 12.35 -8.05 12.74
N GLU A 29 11.35 -7.36 13.29
CA GLU A 29 10.01 -7.26 12.69
C GLU A 29 10.04 -6.44 11.40
N PHE A 30 10.84 -5.38 11.35
CA PHE A 30 11.11 -4.60 10.14
C PHE A 30 11.78 -5.43 9.05
N GLU A 31 12.79 -6.22 9.41
CA GLU A 31 13.44 -7.16 8.49
C GLU A 31 12.46 -8.21 7.97
N HIS A 32 11.59 -8.74 8.83
CA HIS A 32 10.51 -9.64 8.39
C HIS A 32 9.57 -8.96 7.40
N LEU A 33 9.09 -7.75 7.70
CA LEU A 33 8.19 -6.99 6.82
C LEU A 33 8.84 -6.61 5.48
N LEU A 34 10.14 -6.28 5.49
CA LEU A 34 10.93 -6.04 4.27
C LEU A 34 11.05 -7.33 3.44
N ASN A 35 11.36 -8.46 4.08
CA ASN A 35 11.47 -9.77 3.41
C ASN A 35 10.12 -10.25 2.86
N GLU A 36 9.02 -9.98 3.55
CA GLU A 36 7.65 -10.25 3.07
C GLU A 36 7.21 -9.29 1.95
N GLY A 37 7.96 -8.23 1.68
CA GLY A 37 7.60 -7.20 0.69
C GLY A 37 6.39 -6.35 1.11
N LYS A 38 6.09 -6.29 2.41
CA LYS A 38 5.00 -5.46 2.97
C LYS A 38 5.43 -4.01 3.16
N ILE A 39 6.72 -3.76 3.32
CA ILE A 39 7.29 -2.42 3.41
C ILE A 39 8.52 -2.31 2.50
N VAL A 40 8.87 -1.10 2.11
CA VAL A 40 10.11 -0.78 1.39
C VAL A 40 10.86 0.33 2.12
N PHE A 41 12.19 0.27 2.06
CA PHE A 41 13.03 1.31 2.62
C PHE A 41 13.60 2.17 1.50
N GLU A 42 13.16 3.41 1.39
CA GLU A 42 13.59 4.36 0.37
C GLU A 42 13.92 5.73 1.00
N GLN A 43 15.05 6.30 0.62
CA GLN A 43 15.48 7.64 1.05
C GLN A 43 15.56 7.85 2.58
N GLY A 44 15.82 6.78 3.34
CA GLY A 44 15.87 6.85 4.81
C GLY A 44 14.52 6.66 5.50
N LEU A 45 13.45 6.38 4.75
CA LEU A 45 12.10 6.18 5.26
C LEU A 45 11.61 4.78 4.90
N TYR A 46 10.89 4.17 5.84
CA TYR A 46 10.11 2.96 5.58
C TYR A 46 8.74 3.37 5.05
N LYS A 47 8.34 2.79 3.92
CA LYS A 47 7.03 2.97 3.31
C LYS A 47 6.28 1.65 3.34
N TYR A 48 5.05 1.67 3.85
CA TYR A 48 4.18 0.51 3.81
C TYR A 48 3.60 0.33 2.41
N ILE A 49 3.93 -0.79 1.77
CA ILE A 49 3.30 -1.20 0.52
C ILE A 49 1.97 -1.82 0.92
N GLU A 50 0.94 -0.99 0.94
CA GLU A 50 -0.41 -1.52 0.92
C GLU A 50 -0.56 -2.23 -0.42
N ILE A 51 -0.46 -3.57 -0.40
CA ILE A 51 -0.95 -4.41 -1.49
C ILE A 51 -2.46 -4.21 -1.46
N SER A 52 -2.91 -3.05 -1.94
CA SER A 52 -4.19 -2.97 -2.60
C SER A 52 -4.05 -4.04 -3.67
N LYS A 53 -4.64 -5.21 -3.43
CA LYS A 53 -5.26 -5.95 -4.52
C LYS A 53 -6.05 -4.87 -5.20
N GLU A 54 -5.49 -4.33 -6.27
CA GLU A 54 -6.19 -3.44 -7.15
C GLU A 54 -7.43 -4.25 -7.45
N LYS A 55 -8.54 -3.89 -6.80
CA LYS A 55 -9.83 -4.11 -7.42
C LYS A 55 -9.65 -3.28 -8.67
N THR A 56 -9.18 -3.94 -9.71
CA THR A 56 -9.45 -3.60 -11.07
C THR A 56 -10.97 -3.55 -11.09
N PHE A 57 -11.51 -2.40 -10.68
CA PHE A 57 -12.76 -1.92 -11.18
C PHE A 57 -12.46 -1.80 -12.66
N GLU A 58 -12.63 -2.92 -13.37
CA GLU A 58 -12.75 -2.94 -14.80
C GLU A 58 -13.82 -1.91 -15.07
N PHE A 59 -13.37 -0.72 -15.46
CA PHE A 59 -14.23 0.33 -15.94
C PHE A 59 -14.97 -0.30 -17.10
N TYR A 60 -16.20 -0.74 -16.85
CA TYR A 60 -17.05 -1.37 -17.86
C TYR A 60 -16.93 -0.53 -19.13
N PRO A 61 -16.57 -1.11 -20.29
CA PRO A 61 -16.41 -0.35 -21.50
C PRO A 61 -17.71 0.40 -21.77
N LYS A 62 -17.62 1.73 -21.92
CA LYS A 62 -18.77 2.59 -22.22
C LYS A 62 -19.56 1.95 -23.37
N PRO A 63 -20.87 1.70 -23.22
CA PRO A 63 -21.66 1.09 -24.28
C PRO A 63 -21.60 1.99 -25.51
N ILE A 64 -21.14 1.44 -26.63
CA ILE A 64 -21.09 2.15 -27.91
C ILE A 64 -22.53 2.23 -28.41
N PHE A 65 -23.18 3.38 -28.20
CA PHE A 65 -24.46 3.66 -28.84
C PHE A 65 -24.23 3.80 -30.35
N ARG A 66 -24.51 2.72 -31.10
CA ARG A 66 -24.59 2.77 -32.56
C ARG A 66 -25.78 3.67 -32.92
N LYS A 67 -25.51 4.85 -33.48
CA LYS A 67 -26.57 5.65 -34.09
C LYS A 67 -27.15 4.85 -35.25
N ALA A 68 -28.48 4.69 -35.27
CA ALA A 68 -29.16 4.05 -36.38
C ALA A 68 -28.83 4.79 -37.69
N PRO A 69 -28.59 4.08 -38.80
CA PRO A 69 -28.41 4.73 -40.08
C PRO A 69 -29.68 5.53 -40.43
N PRO A 70 -29.53 6.72 -41.04
CA PRO A 70 -30.70 7.49 -41.46
C PRO A 70 -31.50 6.68 -42.50
N PRO A 71 -32.84 6.77 -42.48
CA PRO A 71 -33.68 6.09 -43.45
C PRO A 71 -33.40 6.60 -44.88
N PRO A 72 -33.65 5.76 -45.90
CA PRO A 72 -33.36 6.05 -47.30
C PRO A 72 -34.15 7.23 -47.87
#